data_AF-A0A3B9WRQ9-F1
#
_entry.id   AF-A0A3B9WRQ9-F1
#
_cell.length_a   1.000
_cell.length_b   1.000
_cell.length_c   1.000
_cell.angle_alpha   90.00
_cell.angle_beta   90.00
_cell.angle_gamma   90.00
#
_symmetry.space_group_name_H-M   'P 1'
#
loop_
_entity.id
_entity.type
_entity.pdbx_description
1 polymer ?
#
loop_
_entity_poly.entity_id
_entity_poly.type
_entity_poly.pdbx_seq_one_letter_code
_entity_poly.pdbx_strand_id
1 'polypeptide(L)'
;MKRLKRDKQELYRIVREYGADVLKSEAFRAGCGQRHHIVTTVTVHSRKVAMYTVLICRKLKELGIETDERSIVRAALCHDLGMVGRREKFRNNSECSKKHPIDSVKLAREIYPDMNERMENAIRWHMWPMVPHMPATSEEIILIMADKLASLGDMFKYSGRRFRRLIHRGREYVTLPKKKGPLL
;
A
#
# COMPACT_ATOMS: atom_id res chain seq x y z
N MET A 1 20.59 1.06 -14.03
CA MET A 1 20.46 1.24 -12.56
C MET A 1 20.31 2.72 -12.11
N LYS A 2 21.02 3.71 -12.69
CA LYS A 2 20.90 5.14 -12.31
C LYS A 2 19.55 5.79 -12.67
N ARG A 3 18.96 5.45 -13.83
CA ARG A 3 17.64 5.96 -14.28
C ARG A 3 16.52 5.58 -13.30
N LEU A 4 16.35 4.29 -13.03
CA LEU A 4 15.38 3.77 -12.05
C LEU A 4 15.51 4.41 -10.65
N LYS A 5 16.73 4.68 -10.18
CA LYS A 5 16.96 5.38 -8.90
C LYS A 5 16.46 6.83 -8.94
N ARG A 6 16.70 7.55 -10.04
CA ARG A 6 16.21 8.92 -10.24
C ARG A 6 14.68 8.95 -10.34
N ASP A 7 14.09 8.05 -11.12
CA ASP A 7 12.64 7.95 -11.28
C ASP A 7 11.96 7.73 -9.91
N LYS A 8 12.55 6.86 -9.09
CA LYS A 8 12.05 6.62 -7.73
C LYS A 8 12.17 7.83 -6.80
N GLN A 9 13.27 8.58 -6.87
CA GLN A 9 13.45 9.80 -6.08
C GLN A 9 12.43 10.87 -6.46
N GLU A 10 12.10 10.98 -7.75
CA GLU A 10 11.09 11.90 -8.22
C GLU A 10 9.69 11.54 -7.70
N LEU A 11 9.31 10.25 -7.76
CA LEU A 11 8.06 9.78 -7.18
C LEU A 11 7.97 10.12 -5.68
N TYR A 12 9.04 9.90 -4.93
CA TYR A 12 9.07 10.30 -3.51
C TYR A 12 8.93 11.81 -3.31
N ARG A 13 9.48 12.63 -4.22
CA ARG A 13 9.32 14.08 -4.14
C ARG A 13 7.86 14.47 -4.34
N ILE A 14 7.21 13.94 -5.38
CA ILE A 14 5.81 14.24 -5.70
C ILE A 14 4.87 13.79 -4.58
N VAL A 15 5.04 12.55 -4.10
CA VAL A 15 4.23 12.04 -2.98
C VAL A 15 4.40 12.91 -1.73
N ARG A 16 5.62 13.39 -1.45
CA ARG A 16 5.86 14.31 -0.33
C ARG A 16 5.23 15.68 -0.53
N GLU A 17 5.27 16.19 -1.74
CA GLU A 17 4.71 17.50 -2.06
C GLU A 17 3.17 17.48 -2.00
N TYR A 18 2.55 16.45 -2.56
CA TYR A 18 1.10 16.36 -2.68
C TYR A 18 0.43 15.92 -1.38
N GLY A 19 1.09 15.05 -0.61
CA GLY A 19 0.55 14.51 0.64
C GLY A 19 1.28 14.96 1.90
N ALA A 20 1.91 16.14 1.89
CA ALA A 20 2.71 16.64 3.01
C ALA A 20 1.93 16.67 4.34
N ASP A 21 0.68 17.12 4.26
CA ASP A 21 -0.31 17.13 5.35
C ASP A 21 -0.54 15.73 5.93
N VAL A 22 -0.91 14.77 5.09
CA VAL A 22 -1.16 13.38 5.50
C VAL A 22 0.11 12.77 6.09
N LEU A 23 1.26 12.92 5.44
CA LEU A 23 2.52 12.32 5.89
C LEU A 23 3.01 12.86 7.25
N LYS A 24 2.65 14.09 7.62
CA LYS A 24 3.02 14.72 8.89
C LYS A 24 2.00 14.44 10.01
N SER A 25 0.77 14.06 9.65
CA SER A 25 -0.30 13.77 10.60
C SER A 25 0.07 12.68 11.61
N GLU A 26 -0.51 12.79 12.81
CA GLU A 26 -0.39 11.75 13.84
C GLU A 26 -1.01 10.43 13.38
N ALA A 27 -2.17 10.51 12.72
CA ALA A 27 -2.86 9.41 12.07
C ALA A 27 -1.94 8.55 11.19
N PHE A 28 -1.20 9.19 10.28
CA PHE A 28 -0.27 8.47 9.42
C PHE A 28 0.90 7.89 10.22
N ARG A 29 1.40 8.61 11.22
CA ARG A 29 2.48 8.11 12.09
C ARG A 29 2.07 6.87 12.87
N ALA A 30 0.84 6.81 13.37
CA ALA A 30 0.29 5.67 14.10
C ALA A 30 0.28 4.38 13.25
N GLY A 31 0.13 4.49 11.93
CA GLY A 31 0.19 3.36 11.00
C GLY A 31 1.59 2.75 10.79
N CYS A 32 2.67 3.41 11.23
CA CYS A 32 4.05 2.94 10.98
C CYS A 32 4.36 1.58 11.61
N GLY A 33 3.84 1.31 12.82
CA GLY A 33 4.07 0.04 13.53
C GLY A 33 3.07 -1.06 13.16
N GLN A 34 1.96 -0.69 12.51
CA GLN A 34 0.90 -1.65 12.24
C GLN A 34 1.23 -2.51 11.03
N ARG A 35 1.40 -3.81 11.26
CA ARG A 35 1.54 -4.81 10.20
C ARG A 35 0.33 -4.79 9.27
N HIS A 36 0.61 -4.69 7.98
CA HIS A 36 -0.34 -4.78 6.89
C HIS A 36 0.19 -5.79 5.86
N HIS A 37 -0.69 -6.60 5.29
CA HIS A 37 -0.31 -7.87 4.64
C HIS A 37 0.71 -8.70 5.48
N ILE A 38 1.39 -9.68 4.85
CA ILE A 38 2.30 -10.58 5.57
C ILE A 38 3.58 -9.86 6.03
N VAL A 39 4.04 -8.86 5.27
CA VAL A 39 5.42 -8.37 5.35
C VAL A 39 5.62 -6.86 5.22
N THR A 40 4.56 -6.06 5.26
CA THR A 40 4.64 -4.60 5.19
C THR A 40 3.94 -4.00 6.40
N THR A 41 3.97 -2.68 6.51
CA THR A 41 3.14 -1.92 7.45
C THR A 41 2.14 -1.07 6.65
N VAL A 42 1.11 -0.54 7.32
CA VAL A 42 0.09 0.32 6.69
C VAL A 42 0.78 1.45 5.94
N THR A 43 1.64 2.23 6.59
CA THR A 43 2.29 3.38 5.94
C THR A 43 3.25 3.01 4.81
N VAL A 44 3.94 1.87 4.92
CA VAL A 44 4.83 1.39 3.85
C VAL A 44 4.02 0.92 2.64
N HIS A 45 2.84 0.33 2.87
CA HIS A 45 1.90 -0.02 1.82
C HIS A 45 1.33 1.26 1.17
N SER A 46 0.73 2.17 1.95
CA SER A 46 0.14 3.41 1.44
C SER A 46 1.13 4.28 0.65
N ARG A 47 2.41 4.34 1.05
CA ARG A 47 3.45 5.02 0.26
C ARG A 47 3.68 4.37 -1.11
N LYS A 48 3.60 3.03 -1.21
CA LYS A 48 3.70 2.33 -2.51
C LYS A 48 2.49 2.61 -3.37
N VAL A 49 1.29 2.55 -2.79
CA VAL A 49 0.05 2.90 -3.49
C VAL A 49 0.18 4.31 -4.05
N ALA A 50 0.57 5.29 -3.25
CA ALA A 50 0.77 6.67 -3.72
C ALA A 50 1.79 6.79 -4.86
N MET A 51 2.88 6.02 -4.83
CA MET A 51 3.84 6.00 -5.96
C MET A 51 3.23 5.37 -7.22
N TYR A 52 2.45 4.28 -7.10
CA TYR A 52 1.74 3.68 -8.23
C TYR A 52 0.67 4.62 -8.78
N THR A 53 -0.05 5.32 -7.92
CA THR A 53 -1.03 6.36 -8.29
C THR A 53 -0.39 7.40 -9.20
N VAL A 54 0.76 7.99 -8.84
CA VAL A 54 1.48 8.95 -9.69
C VAL A 54 1.85 8.34 -11.04
N LEU A 55 2.32 7.10 -11.07
CA LEU A 55 2.68 6.43 -12.32
C LEU A 55 1.46 6.21 -13.23
N ILE A 56 0.32 5.83 -12.66
CA ILE A 56 -0.92 5.63 -13.41
C ILE A 56 -1.47 6.97 -13.92
N CYS A 57 -1.52 8.01 -13.08
CA CYS A 57 -1.93 9.36 -13.48
C CYS A 57 -1.10 9.88 -14.66
N ARG A 58 0.23 9.76 -14.59
CA ARG A 58 1.13 10.12 -15.69
C ARG A 58 0.82 9.35 -16.98
N LYS A 59 0.54 8.05 -16.86
CA LYS A 59 0.20 7.23 -18.03
C LYS A 59 -1.15 7.61 -18.64
N LEU A 60 -2.14 7.94 -17.83
CA LEU A 60 -3.43 8.43 -18.28
C LEU A 60 -3.31 9.81 -18.95
N LYS A 61 -2.46 10.68 -18.42
CA LYS A 61 -2.15 11.98 -19.02
C LYS A 61 -1.54 11.84 -20.42
N GLU A 62 -0.64 10.88 -20.64
CA GLU A 62 -0.12 10.57 -21.99
C GLU A 62 -1.23 10.13 -22.97
N LEU A 63 -2.34 9.60 -22.46
CA LEU A 63 -3.51 9.19 -23.24
C LEU A 63 -4.57 10.31 -23.34
N GLY A 64 -4.27 11.52 -22.87
CA GLY A 64 -5.20 12.66 -22.90
C GLY A 64 -6.28 12.62 -21.81
N ILE A 65 -6.12 11.78 -20.78
CA ILE A 65 -7.06 11.68 -19.66
C ILE A 65 -6.50 12.50 -18.50
N GLU A 66 -7.17 13.60 -18.19
CA GLU A 66 -6.86 14.45 -17.04
C GLU A 66 -7.35 13.79 -15.73
N THR A 67 -6.57 13.95 -14.67
CA THR A 67 -6.86 13.40 -13.34
C THR A 67 -6.46 14.41 -12.27
N ASP A 68 -7.17 14.43 -11.15
CA ASP A 68 -6.72 15.20 -9.98
C ASP A 68 -5.61 14.46 -9.22
N GLU A 69 -4.40 14.45 -9.81
CA GLU A 69 -3.24 13.70 -9.30
C GLU A 69 -2.95 14.03 -7.82
N ARG A 70 -3.11 15.29 -7.41
CA ARG A 70 -2.84 15.72 -6.03
C ARG A 70 -3.84 15.12 -5.05
N SER A 71 -5.13 15.18 -5.37
CA SER A 71 -6.17 14.61 -4.51
C SER A 71 -6.07 13.10 -4.42
N ILE A 72 -5.79 12.40 -5.53
CA ILE A 72 -5.71 10.94 -5.50
C ILE A 72 -4.42 10.43 -4.84
N VAL A 73 -3.32 11.19 -4.86
CA VAL A 73 -2.12 10.88 -4.06
C VAL A 73 -2.40 11.01 -2.57
N ARG A 74 -3.17 12.01 -2.13
CA ARG A 74 -3.63 12.09 -0.73
C ARG A 74 -4.55 10.94 -0.37
N ALA A 75 -5.52 10.62 -1.24
CA ALA A 75 -6.40 9.47 -1.08
C ALA A 75 -5.60 8.17 -0.88
N ALA A 76 -4.57 7.95 -1.70
CA ALA A 76 -3.67 6.81 -1.60
C ALA A 76 -2.90 6.73 -0.27
N LEU A 77 -2.55 7.86 0.33
CA LEU A 77 -1.92 7.88 1.65
C LEU A 77 -2.94 7.61 2.79
N CYS A 78 -4.20 7.99 2.59
CA CYS A 78 -5.26 7.86 3.60
C CYS A 78 -6.02 6.53 3.56
N HIS A 79 -6.08 5.82 2.41
CA HIS A 79 -7.07 4.77 2.15
C HIS A 79 -7.17 3.68 3.23
N ASP A 80 -6.04 3.31 3.83
CA ASP A 80 -5.93 2.27 4.84
C ASP A 80 -5.85 2.79 6.29
N LEU A 81 -5.79 4.10 6.52
CA LEU A 81 -5.52 4.62 7.88
C LEU A 81 -6.63 4.26 8.88
N GLY A 82 -7.87 4.13 8.43
CA GLY A 82 -9.01 3.68 9.24
C GLY A 82 -8.82 2.29 9.84
N MET A 83 -7.93 1.45 9.28
CA MET A 83 -7.68 0.12 9.82
C MET A 83 -6.64 0.12 10.95
N VAL A 84 -5.98 1.24 11.25
CA VAL A 84 -5.01 1.30 12.36
C VAL A 84 -5.72 0.97 13.68
N GLY A 85 -5.19 0.02 14.47
CA GLY A 85 -5.86 -0.58 15.64
C GLY A 85 -6.88 -1.66 15.30
N ARG A 86 -6.79 -2.32 14.12
CA ARG A 86 -7.85 -3.24 13.65
C ARG A 86 -8.18 -4.40 14.59
N ARG A 87 -7.23 -4.85 15.43
CA ARG A 87 -7.43 -5.99 16.32
C ARG A 87 -8.37 -5.65 17.47
N GLU A 88 -8.33 -4.40 17.89
CA GLU A 88 -9.13 -3.85 18.98
C GLU A 88 -10.44 -3.24 18.44
N LYS A 89 -10.43 -2.71 17.21
CA LYS A 89 -11.57 -2.00 16.60
C LYS A 89 -12.60 -2.90 15.91
N PHE A 90 -12.19 -4.05 15.36
CA PHE A 90 -13.08 -4.88 14.54
C PHE A 90 -13.12 -6.32 15.06
N ARG A 91 -14.30 -6.93 15.02
CA ARG A 91 -14.51 -8.31 15.49
C ARG A 91 -13.77 -9.33 14.63
N ASN A 92 -13.61 -9.03 13.34
CA ASN A 92 -12.92 -9.91 12.39
C ASN A 92 -12.45 -9.14 11.13
N ASN A 93 -11.71 -9.83 10.27
CA ASN A 93 -11.18 -9.24 9.04
C ASN A 93 -12.26 -8.82 8.04
N SER A 94 -13.41 -9.53 7.97
CA SER A 94 -14.50 -9.17 7.06
C SER A 94 -15.12 -7.83 7.44
N GLU A 95 -15.35 -7.62 8.75
CA GLU A 95 -15.80 -6.34 9.27
C GLU A 95 -14.77 -5.23 9.03
N CYS A 96 -13.49 -5.50 9.32
CA CYS A 96 -12.40 -4.57 9.04
C CYS A 96 -12.42 -4.13 7.57
N SER A 97 -12.49 -5.06 6.62
CA SER A 97 -12.50 -4.77 5.18
C SER A 97 -13.67 -3.88 4.74
N LYS A 98 -14.82 -3.98 5.41
CA LYS A 98 -16.01 -3.18 5.08
C LYS A 98 -16.03 -1.81 5.75
N LYS A 99 -15.53 -1.72 6.99
CA LYS A 99 -15.62 -0.52 7.82
C LYS A 99 -14.43 0.41 7.69
N HIS A 100 -13.22 -0.11 7.51
CA HIS A 100 -12.05 0.76 7.45
C HIS A 100 -12.08 1.80 6.32
N PRO A 101 -12.71 1.59 5.13
CA PRO A 101 -12.81 2.66 4.14
C PRO A 101 -13.62 3.85 4.67
N ILE A 102 -14.67 3.59 5.47
CA ILE A 102 -15.49 4.61 6.12
C ILE A 102 -14.67 5.36 7.17
N ASP A 103 -13.94 4.63 8.01
CA ASP A 103 -13.11 5.23 9.05
C ASP A 103 -11.92 6.00 8.46
N SER A 104 -11.37 5.55 7.33
CA SER A 104 -10.35 6.26 6.56
C SER A 104 -10.86 7.58 5.98
N VAL A 105 -12.11 7.63 5.47
CA VAL A 105 -12.73 8.89 5.02
C VAL A 105 -12.83 9.89 6.17
N LYS A 106 -13.32 9.46 7.34
CA LYS A 106 -13.44 10.34 8.52
C LYS A 106 -12.09 10.94 8.90
N LEU A 107 -11.07 10.09 9.00
CA LEU A 107 -9.72 10.50 9.35
C LEU A 107 -9.09 11.40 8.28
N ALA A 108 -9.38 11.15 7.00
CA ALA A 108 -8.93 12.00 5.91
C ALA A 108 -9.55 13.40 5.99
N ARG A 109 -10.85 13.53 6.35
CA ARG A 109 -11.49 14.84 6.58
C ARG A 109 -10.89 15.58 7.78
N GLU A 110 -10.51 14.88 8.84
CA GLU A 110 -9.83 15.48 9.99
C GLU A 110 -8.45 16.04 9.61
N ILE A 111 -7.71 15.31 8.78
CA ILE A 111 -6.37 15.72 8.32
C ILE A 111 -6.45 16.84 7.29
N TYR A 112 -7.43 16.78 6.39
CA TYR A 112 -7.60 17.70 5.27
C TYR A 112 -9.07 18.11 5.17
N PRO A 113 -9.48 19.19 5.89
CA PRO A 113 -10.88 19.62 5.95
C PRO A 113 -11.48 19.99 4.59
N ASP A 114 -10.66 20.49 3.65
CA ASP A 114 -11.07 20.86 2.28
C ASP A 114 -11.09 19.67 1.31
N MET A 115 -11.32 18.46 1.83
CA MET A 115 -11.37 17.24 1.02
C MET A 115 -12.50 17.28 0.00
N ASN A 116 -12.16 17.08 -1.27
CA ASN A 116 -13.14 17.01 -2.33
C ASN A 116 -13.79 15.62 -2.45
N GLU A 117 -14.93 15.57 -3.13
CA GLU A 117 -15.73 14.35 -3.31
C GLU A 117 -14.96 13.25 -4.06
N ARG A 118 -14.08 13.61 -5.01
CA ARG A 118 -13.27 12.63 -5.76
C ARG A 118 -12.32 11.87 -4.84
N MET A 119 -11.61 12.59 -3.96
CA MET A 119 -10.73 12.01 -2.95
C MET A 119 -11.53 11.14 -1.98
N GLU A 120 -12.68 11.63 -1.53
CA GLU A 120 -13.56 10.89 -0.63
C GLU A 120 -14.03 9.56 -1.22
N ASN A 121 -14.61 9.60 -2.42
CA ASN A 121 -15.15 8.43 -3.09
C ASN A 121 -14.04 7.42 -3.40
N ALA A 122 -12.87 7.89 -3.84
CA ALA A 122 -11.73 7.01 -4.03
C ALA A 122 -11.38 6.25 -2.74
N ILE A 123 -11.25 6.94 -1.60
CA ILE A 123 -11.00 6.29 -0.30
C ILE A 123 -12.17 5.35 0.06
N ARG A 124 -13.41 5.78 -0.12
CA ARG A 124 -14.61 5.05 0.33
C ARG A 124 -14.78 3.71 -0.40
N TRP A 125 -14.37 3.65 -1.67
CA TRP A 125 -14.68 2.55 -2.59
C TRP A 125 -13.44 1.73 -3.02
N HIS A 126 -12.24 2.06 -2.55
CA HIS A 126 -11.00 1.37 -2.96
C HIS A 126 -11.01 -0.16 -2.72
N MET A 127 -11.83 -0.66 -1.79
CA MET A 127 -11.96 -2.08 -1.49
C MET A 127 -12.83 -2.86 -2.50
N TRP A 128 -13.29 -2.27 -3.59
CA TRP A 128 -14.02 -2.99 -4.63
C TRP A 128 -13.22 -4.23 -5.12
N PRO A 129 -13.86 -5.42 -5.27
CA PRO A 129 -15.30 -5.70 -5.19
C PRO A 129 -15.84 -6.10 -3.80
N MET A 130 -15.05 -6.02 -2.72
CA MET A 130 -15.51 -6.38 -1.36
C MET A 130 -16.54 -5.37 -0.81
N VAL A 131 -16.47 -4.12 -1.25
CA VAL A 131 -17.52 -3.12 -1.04
C VAL A 131 -18.34 -3.06 -2.33
N PRO A 132 -19.66 -3.35 -2.29
CA PRO A 132 -20.50 -3.50 -3.47
C PRO A 132 -20.93 -2.12 -4.03
N HIS A 133 -19.95 -1.31 -4.41
CA HIS A 133 -20.14 -0.08 -5.15
C HIS A 133 -19.18 -0.08 -6.33
N MET A 134 -19.73 -0.08 -7.55
CA MET A 134 -18.91 -0.08 -8.76
C MET A 134 -18.22 1.28 -8.90
N PRO A 135 -16.87 1.32 -9.03
CA PRO A 135 -16.17 2.58 -9.20
C PRO A 135 -16.61 3.25 -10.51
N ALA A 136 -16.97 4.53 -10.44
CA ALA A 136 -17.54 5.30 -11.54
C ALA A 136 -16.58 6.37 -12.06
N THR A 137 -15.56 6.74 -11.28
CA THR A 137 -14.60 7.80 -11.64
C THR A 137 -13.21 7.24 -11.95
N SER A 138 -12.45 7.97 -12.77
CA SER A 138 -11.05 7.63 -13.05
C SER A 138 -10.23 7.58 -11.76
N GLU A 139 -10.44 8.52 -10.83
CA GLU A 139 -9.78 8.55 -9.54
C GLU A 139 -10.01 7.27 -8.72
N GLU A 140 -11.26 6.83 -8.58
CA GLU A 140 -11.58 5.58 -7.86
C GLU A 140 -10.87 4.37 -8.49
N ILE A 141 -10.91 4.24 -9.81
CA ILE A 141 -10.26 3.15 -10.55
C ILE A 141 -8.74 3.19 -10.35
N ILE A 142 -8.12 4.37 -10.43
CA ILE A 142 -6.69 4.56 -10.22
C ILE A 142 -6.28 4.04 -8.84
N LEU A 143 -7.01 4.41 -7.79
CA LEU A 143 -6.66 4.01 -6.43
C LEU A 143 -6.83 2.50 -6.23
N ILE A 144 -7.91 1.91 -6.73
CA ILE A 144 -8.15 0.45 -6.72
C ILE A 144 -7.00 -0.29 -7.41
N MET A 145 -6.58 0.17 -8.59
CA MET A 145 -5.48 -0.45 -9.33
C MET A 145 -4.15 -0.30 -8.58
N ALA A 146 -3.85 0.88 -8.07
CA ALA A 146 -2.62 1.17 -7.34
C ALA A 146 -2.48 0.30 -6.09
N ASP A 147 -3.56 0.13 -5.32
CA ASP A 147 -3.62 -0.75 -4.16
C ASP A 147 -3.34 -2.21 -4.54
N LYS A 148 -4.07 -2.75 -5.53
CA LYS A 148 -3.88 -4.13 -5.98
C LYS A 148 -2.46 -4.40 -6.48
N LEU A 149 -1.87 -3.47 -7.25
CA LEU A 149 -0.49 -3.58 -7.72
C LEU A 149 0.53 -3.56 -6.57
N ALA A 150 0.33 -2.70 -5.57
CA ALA A 150 1.17 -2.66 -4.38
C ALA A 150 1.08 -3.96 -3.56
N SER A 151 -0.15 -4.44 -3.35
CA SER A 151 -0.47 -5.70 -2.67
C SER A 151 0.21 -6.91 -3.33
N LEU A 152 0.14 -7.01 -4.67
CA LEU A 152 0.81 -8.06 -5.44
C LEU A 152 2.33 -8.00 -5.28
N GLY A 153 2.92 -6.80 -5.38
CA GLY A 153 4.35 -6.61 -5.16
C GLY A 153 4.83 -7.03 -3.76
N ASP A 154 3.99 -6.85 -2.75
CA ASP A 154 4.29 -7.26 -1.38
C ASP A 154 4.20 -8.77 -1.18
N MET A 155 3.25 -9.43 -1.86
CA MET A 155 3.16 -10.88 -1.92
C MET A 155 4.40 -11.50 -2.59
N PHE A 156 4.86 -10.97 -3.74
CA PHE A 156 6.06 -11.47 -4.41
C PHE A 156 7.32 -11.32 -3.54
N LYS A 157 7.46 -10.21 -2.82
CA LYS A 157 8.57 -10.02 -1.85
C LYS A 157 8.53 -11.02 -0.70
N TYR A 158 7.34 -11.44 -0.27
CA TYR A 158 7.20 -12.48 0.73
C TYR A 158 7.64 -13.84 0.18
N SER A 159 7.14 -14.23 -1.00
CA SER A 159 7.49 -15.49 -1.66
C SER A 159 8.99 -15.60 -1.93
N GLY A 160 9.64 -14.54 -2.43
CA GLY A 160 11.09 -14.51 -2.63
C GLY A 160 11.89 -14.59 -1.32
N ARG A 161 11.40 -13.98 -0.23
CA ARG A 161 12.01 -14.14 1.12
C ARG A 161 11.85 -15.55 1.67
N ARG A 162 10.70 -16.19 1.44
CA ARG A 162 10.46 -17.58 1.84
C ARG A 162 11.37 -18.53 1.05
N PHE A 163 11.48 -18.34 -0.27
CA PHE A 163 12.36 -19.11 -1.14
C PHE A 163 13.84 -18.99 -0.73
N ARG A 164 14.35 -17.78 -0.48
CA ARG A 164 15.73 -17.59 0.03
C ARG A 164 15.97 -18.28 1.37
N ARG A 165 15.03 -18.21 2.31
CA ARG A 165 15.13 -18.93 3.59
C ARG A 165 15.16 -20.45 3.41
N LEU A 166 14.36 -20.98 2.47
CA LEU A 166 14.38 -22.41 2.13
C LEU A 166 15.72 -22.82 1.51
N ILE A 167 16.30 -22.01 0.61
CA ILE A 167 17.64 -22.28 0.05
C ILE A 167 18.72 -22.25 1.13
N HIS A 168 18.69 -21.26 2.04
CA HIS A 168 19.67 -21.17 3.12
C HIS A 168 19.57 -22.36 4.08
N ARG A 169 18.36 -22.77 4.45
CA ARG A 169 18.15 -24.02 5.21
C ARG A 169 18.61 -25.26 4.44
N GLY A 170 18.35 -25.34 3.13
CA GLY A 170 18.81 -26.45 2.29
C GLY A 170 20.33 -26.57 2.20
N ARG A 171 21.07 -25.45 2.27
CA ARG A 171 22.55 -25.44 2.32
C ARG A 171 23.12 -26.02 3.63
N GLU A 172 22.40 -25.91 4.74
CA GLU A 172 22.81 -26.51 6.02
C GLU A 172 22.70 -28.04 6.00
N TYR A 173 21.77 -28.61 5.22
CA TYR A 173 21.64 -30.07 5.09
C TYR A 173 22.66 -30.72 4.13
N VAL A 174 23.17 -29.97 3.13
CA VAL A 174 24.17 -30.47 2.18
C VAL A 174 25.60 -30.44 2.76
N THR A 175 25.81 -29.81 3.92
CA THR A 175 27.11 -29.67 4.59
C THR A 175 27.28 -30.58 5.80
N LEU A 176 26.48 -31.65 5.95
CA LEU A 176 26.77 -32.68 6.94
C LEU A 176 27.98 -33.52 6.49
N PRO A 177 29.04 -33.64 7.31
CA PRO A 177 30.20 -34.43 6.95
C PRO A 177 29.79 -35.91 6.81
N LYS A 178 30.21 -36.56 5.72
CA LYS A 178 30.19 -38.02 5.60
C LYS A 178 30.93 -38.57 6.83
N LYS A 179 30.22 -39.28 7.72
CA LYS A 179 30.84 -40.01 8.84
C LYS A 179 31.95 -40.89 8.25
N LYS A 180 33.20 -40.65 8.65
CA LYS A 180 34.29 -41.60 8.44
C LYS A 180 33.90 -42.88 9.18
N GLY A 181 34.02 -44.02 8.49
CA GLY A 181 33.84 -45.33 9.09
C GLY A 181 34.80 -45.54 10.28
N PRO A 182 34.49 -46.48 11.19
CA PRO A 182 35.36 -46.77 12.31
C PRO A 182 36.69 -47.33 11.78
N LEU A 183 37.79 -46.73 12.21
CA LEU A 183 39.08 -47.40 12.25
C LEU A 183 38.99 -48.44 13.38
N LEU A 184 38.93 -49.71 13.00
CA LEU A 184 39.62 -50.87 13.59
C LEU A 184 39.27 -52.12 12.77
#